data_AF-A0AAJ7UCI8-F1
#
_entry.id   AF-A0AAJ7UCI8-F1
#
_cell.length_a   1.000
_cell.length_b   1.000
_cell.length_c   1.000
_cell.angle_alpha   90.00
_cell.angle_beta   90.00
_cell.angle_gamma   90.00
#
_symmetry.space_group_name_H-M   'P 1'
#
loop_
_entity.id
_entity.type
_entity.pdbx_description
1 polymer ?
#
loop_
_entity_poly.entity_id
_entity_poly.type
_entity_poly.pdbx_seq_one_letter_code
_entity_poly.pdbx_strand_id
1 'polypeptide(L)'
;MDYEEEQRNELEALESIYPDCFSVLTVAPPAFTITLTSDIGDDSNQDVQVTLKFTYVEKYPDEPPLFEVVGQENLMDEDVADITRLLEEQATENLGMAMIFTFASAVQERLNELVDQMKVRKEEDLQRQQREAEEAEKVTFHGTPVTIENFLSWKAKFDQERLEMKKKKQLREEEQIGKSKLSGKQLFETDRNLDTSDMQFLEEGDNVEVDESLFQDMEDLDIDEDDDEDEDPTFNPADLDSDEN
;
A
#
# COMPACT_ATOMS: atom_id res chain seq x y z
N MET A 1 21.92 48.63 -26.17
CA MET A 1 21.43 48.17 -24.87
C MET A 1 22.62 48.16 -23.93
N ASP A 2 22.44 48.59 -22.69
CA ASP A 2 23.45 48.38 -21.65
C ASP A 2 23.13 47.03 -20.99
N TYR A 3 23.62 45.96 -21.62
CA TYR A 3 23.34 44.59 -21.19
C TYR A 3 23.89 44.32 -19.79
N GLU A 4 25.00 44.96 -19.41
CA GLU A 4 25.59 44.85 -18.07
C GLU A 4 24.70 45.48 -17.00
N GLU A 5 24.10 46.65 -17.30
CA GLU A 5 23.17 47.31 -16.38
C GLU A 5 21.89 46.47 -16.18
N GLU A 6 21.32 45.91 -17.24
CA GLU A 6 20.15 45.03 -17.17
C GLU A 6 20.44 43.75 -16.39
N GLN A 7 21.57 43.08 -16.65
CA GLN A 7 22.01 41.90 -15.90
C GLN A 7 22.18 42.21 -14.41
N ARG A 8 22.77 43.36 -14.07
CA ARG A 8 22.96 43.76 -12.68
C ARG A 8 21.63 44.05 -11.97
N ASN A 9 20.70 44.73 -12.65
CA ASN A 9 19.38 45.04 -12.09
C ASN A 9 18.55 43.76 -11.89
N GLU A 10 18.59 42.81 -12.83
CA GLU A 10 17.93 41.51 -12.68
C GLU A 10 18.54 40.72 -11.52
N LEU A 11 19.87 40.67 -11.41
CA LEU A 11 20.56 39.93 -10.35
C LEU A 11 20.21 40.47 -8.96
N GLU A 12 20.17 41.79 -8.78
CA GLU A 12 19.75 42.45 -7.54
C GLU A 12 18.27 42.12 -7.20
N ALA A 13 17.40 42.07 -8.21
CA ALA A 13 16.01 41.68 -8.01
C ALA A 13 15.89 40.20 -7.59
N LEU A 14 16.63 39.30 -8.23
CA LEU A 14 16.62 37.87 -7.90
C LEU A 14 17.16 37.59 -6.49
N GLU A 15 18.21 38.30 -6.06
CA GLU A 15 18.72 38.21 -4.69
C GLU A 15 17.66 38.63 -3.65
N SER A 16 16.81 39.61 -3.99
CA SER A 16 15.71 40.02 -3.13
C SER A 16 14.51 39.08 -3.16
N ILE A 17 14.25 38.39 -4.27
CA ILE A 17 13.13 37.45 -4.41
C ILE A 17 13.47 36.10 -3.76
N TYR A 18 14.73 35.65 -3.92
CA TYR A 18 15.21 34.34 -3.47
C TYR A 18 16.37 34.45 -2.47
N PRO A 19 16.21 35.13 -1.32
CA PRO A 19 17.31 35.41 -0.40
C PRO A 19 17.96 34.14 0.18
N ASP A 20 17.17 33.09 0.40
CA ASP A 20 17.63 31.83 1.00
C ASP A 20 18.04 30.77 -0.03
N CYS A 21 17.70 31.00 -1.31
CA CYS A 21 17.81 30.03 -2.39
C CYS A 21 18.75 30.46 -3.52
N PHE A 22 19.32 31.67 -3.45
CA PHE A 22 20.20 32.25 -4.46
C PHE A 22 21.66 32.26 -3.98
N SER A 23 22.58 31.85 -4.85
CA SER A 23 24.02 31.90 -4.54
C SER A 23 24.84 32.35 -5.74
N VAL A 24 25.64 33.40 -5.57
CA VAL A 24 26.55 33.90 -6.61
C VAL A 24 27.85 33.09 -6.60
N LEU A 25 28.21 32.54 -7.76
CA LEU A 25 29.44 31.75 -7.94
C LEU A 25 30.59 32.62 -8.44
N THR A 26 30.37 33.38 -9.51
CA THR A 26 31.41 34.20 -10.16
C THR A 26 30.83 35.52 -10.63
N VAL A 27 31.67 36.56 -10.65
CA VAL A 27 31.28 37.93 -11.06
C VAL A 27 31.64 38.21 -12.53
N ALA A 28 32.57 37.45 -13.12
CA ALA A 28 32.97 37.61 -14.52
C ALA A 28 33.47 36.27 -15.12
N PRO A 29 32.69 35.60 -16.00
CA PRO A 29 31.30 35.92 -16.32
C PRO A 29 30.39 35.76 -15.10
N PRO A 30 29.29 36.52 -15.01
CA PRO A 30 28.37 36.41 -13.90
C PRO A 30 27.69 35.04 -13.96
N ALA A 31 27.93 34.21 -12.94
CA ALA A 31 27.28 32.92 -12.79
C ALA A 31 26.75 32.77 -11.37
N PHE A 32 25.56 32.22 -11.26
CA PHE A 32 24.86 32.03 -10.00
C PHE A 32 24.02 30.76 -10.06
N THR A 33 23.61 30.28 -8.89
CA THR A 33 22.71 29.14 -8.75
C THR A 33 21.45 29.56 -8.04
N ILE A 34 20.32 29.02 -8.50
CA ILE A 34 19.01 29.13 -7.85
C ILE A 34 18.57 27.72 -7.50
N THR A 35 18.27 27.50 -6.23
CA THR A 35 17.68 26.26 -5.74
C THR A 35 16.17 26.44 -5.60
N LEU A 36 15.40 25.62 -6.30
CA LEU A 36 13.94 25.66 -6.28
C LEU A 36 13.43 24.37 -5.65
N THR A 37 12.55 24.52 -4.66
CA THR A 37 11.90 23.41 -3.95
C THR A 37 10.38 23.52 -4.19
N SER A 38 9.68 22.39 -4.27
CA SER A 38 8.21 22.41 -4.35
C SER A 38 7.57 23.03 -3.11
N ASP A 39 6.51 23.80 -3.29
CA ASP A 39 5.81 24.54 -2.22
C ASP A 39 4.61 23.73 -1.70
N ILE A 40 4.88 22.51 -1.21
CA ILE A 40 3.85 21.60 -0.72
C ILE A 40 4.04 21.41 0.78
N GLY A 41 3.13 22.03 1.53
CA GLY A 41 3.24 22.26 2.97
C GLY A 41 3.77 21.10 3.83
N ASP A 42 4.83 21.42 4.56
CA ASP A 42 5.36 20.99 5.88
C ASP A 42 5.25 19.54 6.38
N ASP A 43 4.60 18.60 5.70
CA ASP A 43 4.35 17.25 6.26
C ASP A 43 4.83 16.08 5.39
N SER A 44 5.48 16.34 4.25
CA SER A 44 5.92 15.28 3.34
C SER A 44 7.45 15.29 3.21
N ASN A 45 8.14 14.21 3.61
CA ASN A 45 9.53 13.93 3.20
C ASN A 45 9.65 13.63 1.69
N GLN A 46 8.84 14.28 0.84
CA GLN A 46 8.71 14.06 -0.60
C GLN A 46 8.87 15.36 -1.39
N ASP A 47 9.44 16.40 -0.78
CA ASP A 47 9.74 17.63 -1.48
C ASP A 47 10.73 17.34 -2.60
N VAL A 48 10.42 17.83 -3.79
CA VAL A 48 11.35 17.79 -4.92
C VAL A 48 12.13 19.07 -4.95
N GLN A 49 13.41 18.95 -5.27
CA GLN A 49 14.30 20.09 -5.35
C GLN A 49 15.18 19.99 -6.60
N VAL A 50 15.40 21.14 -7.25
CA VAL A 50 16.34 21.28 -8.35
C VAL A 50 17.22 22.50 -8.14
N THR A 51 18.51 22.35 -8.38
CA THR A 51 19.49 23.45 -8.36
C THR A 51 19.94 23.75 -9.78
N LEU A 52 19.55 24.92 -10.26
CA LEU A 52 19.86 25.43 -11.59
C LEU A 52 21.00 26.43 -11.51
N LYS A 53 22.03 26.23 -12.30
CA LYS A 53 23.12 27.19 -12.48
C LYS A 53 22.88 27.97 -13.76
N PHE A 54 22.85 29.29 -13.64
CA PHE A 54 22.74 30.21 -14.75
C PHE A 54 24.06 30.95 -14.95
N THR A 55 24.45 31.16 -16.20
CA THR A 55 25.61 31.97 -16.60
C THR A 55 25.16 32.97 -17.67
N TYR A 56 25.34 34.27 -17.38
CA TYR A 56 24.98 35.30 -18.34
C TYR A 56 25.93 35.30 -19.54
N VAL A 57 25.36 35.57 -20.71
CA VAL A 57 26.07 35.78 -21.98
C VAL A 57 26.16 37.27 -22.28
N GLU A 58 27.12 37.70 -23.08
CA GLU A 58 27.37 39.13 -23.37
C GLU A 58 26.17 39.86 -23.97
N LYS A 59 25.27 39.12 -24.65
CA LYS A 59 24.08 39.66 -25.32
C LYS A 59 22.78 39.34 -24.60
N TYR A 60 22.83 38.83 -23.37
CA TYR A 60 21.61 38.63 -22.59
C TYR A 60 20.98 40.00 -22.25
N PRO A 61 19.65 40.20 -22.44
CA PRO A 61 18.59 39.19 -22.68
C PRO A 61 18.22 38.89 -24.15
N ASP A 62 18.92 39.46 -25.13
CA ASP A 62 18.67 39.18 -26.56
C ASP A 62 19.13 37.76 -26.97
N GLU A 63 20.10 37.20 -26.26
CA GLU A 63 20.52 35.80 -26.36
C GLU A 63 20.26 35.08 -25.03
N PRO A 64 19.88 33.79 -25.05
CA PRO A 64 19.55 33.07 -23.84
C PRO A 64 20.79 32.81 -22.96
N PRO A 65 20.62 32.80 -21.62
CA PRO A 65 21.71 32.49 -20.72
C PRO A 65 22.03 31.00 -20.84
N LEU A 66 23.25 30.63 -20.47
CA LEU A 66 23.61 29.21 -20.35
C LEU A 66 23.06 28.71 -19.02
N PHE A 67 22.26 27.65 -19.04
CA PHE A 67 21.74 27.00 -17.85
C PHE A 67 22.17 25.54 -17.78
N GLU A 68 22.37 25.05 -16.56
CA GLU A 68 22.79 23.68 -16.27
C GLU A 68 22.13 23.21 -14.97
N VAL A 69 21.63 21.98 -14.95
CA VAL A 69 21.13 21.35 -13.72
C VAL A 69 22.30 20.77 -12.95
N VAL A 70 22.63 21.36 -11.80
CA VAL A 70 23.80 20.99 -10.97
C VAL A 70 23.41 20.08 -9.82
N GLY A 71 22.16 20.13 -9.38
CA GLY A 71 21.62 19.29 -8.32
C GLY A 71 20.17 18.94 -8.58
N GLN A 72 19.80 17.71 -8.22
CA GLN A 72 18.42 17.23 -8.24
C GLN A 72 18.19 16.35 -7.01
N GLU A 73 17.05 16.51 -6.34
CA GLU A 73 16.63 15.70 -5.20
C GLU A 73 15.18 15.26 -5.41
N ASN A 74 14.92 13.96 -5.22
CA ASN A 74 13.61 13.33 -5.46
C ASN A 74 13.06 13.51 -6.89
N LEU A 75 13.92 13.77 -7.88
CA LEU A 75 13.59 13.88 -9.30
C LEU A 75 14.25 12.77 -10.11
N MET A 76 13.53 12.24 -11.09
CA MET A 76 14.06 11.28 -12.05
C MET A 76 14.76 12.01 -13.21
N ASP A 77 15.65 11.31 -13.92
CA ASP A 77 16.35 11.88 -15.08
C ASP A 77 15.40 12.31 -16.21
N GLU A 78 14.26 11.61 -16.36
CA GLU A 78 13.20 11.99 -17.29
C GLU A 78 12.55 13.33 -16.91
N ASP A 79 12.33 13.57 -15.62
CA ASP A 79 11.77 14.82 -15.11
C ASP A 79 12.72 16.00 -15.34
N VAL A 80 14.03 15.77 -15.15
CA VAL A 80 15.07 16.76 -15.41
C VAL A 80 15.18 17.09 -16.90
N ALA A 81 15.04 16.10 -17.77
CA ALA A 81 14.99 16.31 -19.22
C ALA A 81 13.75 17.14 -19.62
N ASP A 82 12.60 16.87 -19.03
CA ASP A 82 11.37 17.64 -19.23
C ASP A 82 11.52 19.09 -18.77
N ILE A 83 12.12 19.32 -17.59
CA ILE A 83 12.42 20.67 -17.08
C ILE A 83 13.38 21.41 -18.01
N THR A 84 14.40 20.71 -18.51
CA THR A 84 15.37 21.29 -19.45
C THR A 84 14.66 21.71 -20.75
N ARG A 85 13.79 20.87 -21.30
CA ARG A 85 13.00 21.20 -22.49
C ARG A 85 12.07 22.40 -22.25
N LEU A 86 11.42 22.45 -21.09
CA LEU A 86 10.57 23.58 -20.70
C LEU A 86 11.37 24.89 -20.67
N LEU A 87 12.57 24.87 -20.11
CA LEU A 87 13.46 26.03 -20.07
C LEU A 87 13.91 26.45 -21.47
N GLU A 88 14.23 25.52 -22.36
CA GLU A 88 14.57 25.82 -23.76
C GLU A 88 13.41 26.49 -24.50
N GLU A 89 12.17 26.00 -24.32
CA GLU A 89 10.96 26.59 -24.90
C GLU A 89 10.77 28.02 -24.37
N GLN A 90 10.80 28.20 -23.05
CA GLN A 90 10.67 29.52 -22.41
C GLN A 90 11.79 30.48 -22.83
N ALA A 91 13.00 29.99 -23.08
CA ALA A 91 14.12 30.80 -23.53
C ALA A 91 13.89 31.38 -24.93
N THR A 92 13.24 30.63 -25.82
CA THR A 92 12.94 31.12 -27.18
C THR A 92 11.78 32.10 -27.22
N GLU A 93 10.80 31.95 -26.32
CA GLU A 93 9.62 32.81 -26.25
C GLU A 93 9.90 34.16 -25.57
N ASN A 94 10.83 34.19 -24.61
CA ASN A 94 11.12 35.36 -23.79
C ASN A 94 12.38 36.13 -24.21
N LEU A 95 12.87 35.94 -25.45
CA LEU A 95 14.01 36.70 -25.97
C LEU A 95 13.74 38.21 -25.98
N GLY A 96 14.74 38.99 -25.58
CA GLY A 96 14.67 40.46 -25.52
C GLY A 96 14.13 41.01 -24.20
N MET A 97 13.93 40.16 -23.17
CA MET A 97 13.66 40.58 -21.80
C MET A 97 14.28 39.64 -20.77
N ALA A 98 14.50 40.16 -19.56
CA ALA A 98 14.94 39.38 -18.41
C ALA A 98 14.00 38.18 -18.17
N MET A 99 14.55 36.96 -18.18
CA MET A 99 13.78 35.71 -18.17
C MET A 99 14.19 34.71 -17.11
N ILE A 100 15.17 35.02 -16.25
CA ILE A 100 15.57 34.11 -15.17
C ILE A 100 14.42 33.91 -14.17
N PHE A 101 13.66 34.97 -13.87
CA PHE A 101 12.47 34.86 -13.02
C PHE A 101 11.39 34.00 -13.68
N THR A 102 11.20 34.14 -14.99
CA THR A 102 10.26 33.30 -15.77
C THR A 102 10.67 31.84 -15.71
N PHE A 103 11.97 31.55 -15.86
CA PHE A 103 12.52 30.20 -15.69
C PHE A 103 12.28 29.65 -14.30
N ALA A 104 12.60 30.43 -13.26
CA ALA A 104 12.40 30.01 -11.88
C ALA A 104 10.91 29.70 -11.60
N SER A 105 10.01 30.55 -12.08
CA SER A 105 8.56 30.37 -11.92
C SER A 105 8.04 29.14 -12.67
N ALA A 106 8.45 28.95 -13.93
CA ALA A 106 8.04 27.80 -14.74
C ALA A 106 8.55 26.48 -14.16
N VAL A 107 9.80 26.46 -13.67
CA VAL A 107 10.38 25.30 -12.99
C VAL A 107 9.63 25.02 -11.69
N GLN A 108 9.33 26.04 -10.89
CA GLN A 108 8.60 25.88 -9.63
C GLN A 108 7.20 25.29 -9.86
N GLU A 109 6.48 25.76 -10.88
CA GLU A 109 5.19 25.17 -11.28
C GLU A 109 5.34 23.70 -11.67
N ARG A 110 6.34 23.38 -12.50
CA ARG A 110 6.61 22.00 -12.92
C ARG A 110 6.97 21.08 -11.75
N LEU A 111 7.75 21.56 -10.79
CA LEU A 111 8.09 20.82 -9.58
C LEU A 111 6.83 20.46 -8.77
N ASN A 112 5.91 21.42 -8.60
CA ASN A 112 4.65 21.18 -7.91
C ASN A 112 3.80 20.13 -8.64
N GLU A 113 3.68 20.20 -9.97
CA GLU A 113 2.98 19.19 -10.76
C GLU A 113 3.56 17.78 -10.59
N LEU A 114 4.89 17.67 -10.53
CA LEU A 114 5.56 16.38 -10.36
C LEU A 114 5.26 15.76 -8.99
N VAL A 115 5.22 16.58 -7.93
CA VAL A 115 4.84 16.09 -6.60
C VAL A 115 3.39 15.63 -6.58
N ASP A 116 2.48 16.38 -7.20
CA ASP A 116 1.07 15.98 -7.29
C ASP A 116 0.92 14.65 -8.05
N GLN A 117 1.65 14.47 -9.15
CA GLN A 117 1.68 13.20 -9.89
C GLN A 117 2.27 12.05 -9.07
N MET A 118 3.32 12.30 -8.29
CA MET A 118 3.91 11.29 -7.40
C MET A 118 2.94 10.87 -6.30
N LYS A 119 2.20 11.82 -5.72
CA LYS A 119 1.18 11.53 -4.70
C LYS A 119 0.07 10.66 -5.27
N VAL A 120 -0.46 11.03 -6.44
CA VAL A 120 -1.52 10.25 -7.11
C VAL A 120 -1.05 8.84 -7.44
N ARG A 121 0.14 8.67 -8.04
CA ARG A 121 0.67 7.33 -8.36
C ARG A 121 0.86 6.47 -7.12
N LYS A 122 1.40 7.05 -6.04
CA LYS A 122 1.63 6.33 -4.79
C LYS A 122 0.32 5.88 -4.13
N GLU A 123 -0.70 6.73 -4.17
CA GLU A 123 -2.04 6.40 -3.69
C GLU A 123 -2.68 5.28 -4.52
N GLU A 124 -2.59 5.36 -5.86
CA GLU A 124 -3.10 4.32 -6.76
C GLU A 124 -2.40 2.96 -6.57
N ASP A 125 -1.08 2.97 -6.37
CA ASP A 125 -0.30 1.75 -6.12
C ASP A 125 -0.65 1.13 -4.77
N LEU A 126 -0.85 1.96 -3.73
CA LEU A 126 -1.29 1.50 -2.42
C LEU A 126 -2.68 0.85 -2.50
N GLN A 127 -3.63 1.50 -3.18
CA GLN A 127 -4.97 0.94 -3.38
C GLN A 127 -4.96 -0.35 -4.19
N ARG A 128 -4.08 -0.46 -5.20
CA ARG A 128 -3.92 -1.71 -5.96
C ARG A 128 -3.39 -2.83 -5.07
N GLN A 129 -2.38 -2.54 -4.26
CA GLN A 129 -1.81 -3.53 -3.35
C GLN A 129 -2.82 -3.99 -2.28
N GLN A 130 -3.64 -3.07 -1.76
CA GLN A 130 -4.73 -3.42 -0.84
C GLN A 130 -5.75 -4.33 -1.51
N ARG A 131 -6.18 -4.02 -2.73
CA ARG A 131 -7.12 -4.86 -3.49
C ARG A 131 -6.57 -6.24 -3.78
N GLU A 132 -5.30 -6.35 -4.19
CA GLU A 132 -4.65 -7.63 -4.44
C GLU A 132 -4.51 -8.47 -3.14
N ALA A 133 -4.25 -7.81 -2.01
CA ALA A 133 -4.21 -8.46 -0.71
C ALA A 133 -5.60 -8.95 -0.27
N GLU A 134 -6.65 -8.14 -0.45
CA GLU A 134 -8.04 -8.51 -0.14
C GLU A 134 -8.52 -9.65 -1.04
N GLU A 135 -8.18 -9.63 -2.33
CA GLU A 135 -8.48 -10.73 -3.26
C GLU A 135 -7.73 -12.01 -2.87
N ALA A 136 -6.46 -11.92 -2.47
CA ALA A 136 -5.70 -13.07 -1.99
C ALA A 136 -6.30 -13.64 -0.69
N GLU A 137 -6.76 -12.77 0.21
CA GLU A 137 -7.41 -13.17 1.45
C GLU A 137 -8.77 -13.84 1.18
N LYS A 138 -9.59 -13.25 0.29
CA LYS A 138 -10.83 -13.87 -0.20
C LYS A 138 -10.54 -15.25 -0.80
N VAL A 139 -9.48 -15.39 -1.60
CA VAL A 139 -8.98 -16.66 -2.16
C VAL A 139 -8.68 -17.71 -1.09
N THR A 140 -8.04 -17.31 0.00
CA THR A 140 -7.76 -18.20 1.14
C THR A 140 -8.96 -18.45 2.06
N PHE A 141 -9.95 -17.56 2.09
CA PHE A 141 -11.11 -17.67 2.97
C PHE A 141 -12.22 -18.60 2.44
N HIS A 142 -12.14 -19.02 1.18
CA HIS A 142 -13.04 -20.05 0.67
C HIS A 142 -12.73 -21.41 1.30
N GLY A 143 -13.52 -21.82 2.28
CA GLY A 143 -13.59 -23.22 2.68
C GLY A 143 -13.85 -24.14 1.48
N THR A 144 -13.39 -25.39 1.51
CA THR A 144 -13.61 -26.30 0.39
C THR A 144 -15.11 -26.53 0.22
N PRO A 145 -15.74 -26.11 -0.89
CA PRO A 145 -17.18 -26.31 -1.07
C PRO A 145 -17.48 -27.81 -1.00
N VAL A 146 -18.57 -28.17 -0.33
CA VAL A 146 -19.04 -29.55 -0.22
C VAL A 146 -19.67 -29.95 -1.55
N THR A 147 -18.83 -30.18 -2.55
CA THR A 147 -19.25 -30.80 -3.82
C THR A 147 -19.45 -32.30 -3.63
N ILE A 148 -20.24 -32.94 -4.49
CA ILE A 148 -20.53 -34.40 -4.39
C ILE A 148 -19.23 -35.21 -4.40
N GLU A 149 -18.26 -34.81 -5.23
CA GLU A 149 -16.94 -35.47 -5.29
C GLU A 149 -16.13 -35.27 -4.02
N ASN A 150 -16.15 -34.06 -3.45
CA ASN A 150 -15.46 -33.77 -2.19
C ASN A 150 -16.08 -34.55 -1.03
N PHE A 151 -17.42 -34.58 -0.93
CA PHE A 151 -18.16 -35.38 0.03
C PHE A 151 -17.88 -36.87 -0.11
N LEU A 152 -17.79 -37.41 -1.33
CA LEU A 152 -17.43 -38.82 -1.55
C LEU A 152 -16.00 -39.13 -1.10
N SER A 153 -15.05 -38.22 -1.35
CA SER A 153 -13.67 -38.37 -0.88
C SER A 153 -13.59 -38.35 0.66
N TRP A 154 -14.38 -37.46 1.28
CA TRP A 154 -14.46 -37.32 2.72
C TRP A 154 -15.14 -38.52 3.37
N LYS A 155 -16.24 -39.00 2.78
CA LYS A 155 -16.94 -40.22 3.16
C LYS A 155 -16.05 -41.45 3.03
N ALA A 156 -15.28 -41.56 1.96
CA ALA A 156 -14.33 -42.66 1.78
C ALA A 156 -13.26 -42.69 2.87
N LYS A 157 -12.68 -41.52 3.21
CA LYS A 157 -11.73 -41.40 4.33
C LYS A 157 -12.37 -41.75 5.68
N PHE A 158 -13.58 -41.27 5.94
CA PHE A 158 -14.33 -41.57 7.16
C PHE A 158 -14.69 -43.06 7.29
N ASP A 159 -15.16 -43.68 6.21
CA ASP A 159 -15.48 -45.11 6.18
C ASP A 159 -14.21 -45.95 6.38
N GLN A 160 -13.07 -45.52 5.82
CA GLN A 160 -11.77 -46.14 6.03
C GLN A 160 -11.32 -46.05 7.49
N GLU A 161 -11.37 -44.87 8.11
CA GLU A 161 -11.01 -44.66 9.52
C GLU A 161 -11.90 -45.50 10.45
N ARG A 162 -13.20 -45.57 10.16
CA ARG A 162 -14.16 -46.37 10.93
C ARG A 162 -13.88 -47.87 10.82
N LEU A 163 -13.48 -48.35 9.64
CA LEU A 163 -13.08 -49.73 9.44
C LEU A 163 -11.77 -50.07 10.15
N GLU A 164 -10.80 -49.16 10.15
CA GLU A 164 -9.55 -49.32 10.88
C GLU A 164 -9.77 -49.34 12.40
N MET A 165 -10.63 -48.46 12.92
CA MET A 165 -11.06 -48.47 14.32
C MET A 165 -11.77 -49.78 14.69
N LYS A 166 -12.64 -50.30 13.81
CA LYS A 166 -13.32 -51.58 14.03
C LYS A 166 -12.35 -52.76 14.03
N LYS A 167 -11.38 -52.79 13.09
CA LYS A 167 -10.33 -53.81 13.05
C LYS A 167 -9.43 -53.74 14.29
N LYS A 168 -9.03 -52.55 14.72
CA LYS A 168 -8.24 -52.35 15.94
C LYS A 168 -8.99 -52.77 17.20
N LYS A 169 -10.31 -52.52 17.26
CA LYS A 169 -11.17 -53.00 18.35
C LYS A 169 -11.30 -54.53 18.35
N GLN A 170 -11.49 -55.14 17.19
CA GLN A 170 -11.55 -56.61 17.05
C GLN A 170 -10.22 -57.27 17.43
N LEU A 171 -9.09 -56.72 17.01
CA LEU A 171 -7.76 -57.21 17.41
C LEU A 171 -7.55 -57.09 18.93
N ARG A 172 -7.96 -55.97 19.54
CA ARG A 172 -7.93 -55.82 21.02
C ARG A 172 -8.86 -56.80 21.72
N GLU A 173 -10.03 -57.08 21.15
CA GLU A 173 -11.00 -58.03 21.71
C GLU A 173 -10.49 -59.48 21.59
N GLU A 174 -9.84 -59.83 20.47
CA GLU A 174 -9.15 -61.11 20.27
C GLU A 174 -7.93 -61.28 21.21
N GLU A 175 -7.14 -60.21 21.42
CA GLU A 175 -6.05 -60.21 22.42
C GLU A 175 -6.57 -60.26 23.87
N GLN A 176 -7.76 -59.72 24.15
CA GLN A 176 -8.42 -59.80 25.45
C GLN A 176 -9.12 -61.14 25.71
N ILE A 177 -9.51 -61.89 24.68
CA ILE A 177 -10.09 -63.24 24.85
C ILE A 177 -9.07 -64.24 25.42
N GLY A 178 -7.76 -63.98 25.27
CA GLY A 178 -6.68 -64.75 25.90
C GLY A 178 -6.32 -64.32 27.34
N LYS A 179 -6.84 -63.19 27.85
CA LYS A 179 -6.57 -62.70 29.20
C LYS A 179 -7.88 -62.62 29.97
N SER A 180 -8.07 -63.57 30.89
CA SER A 180 -9.25 -63.66 31.76
C SER A 180 -9.68 -62.29 32.30
N LYS A 181 -10.92 -61.89 32.01
CA LYS A 181 -11.55 -60.65 32.50
C LYS A 181 -11.39 -60.56 34.02
N LEU A 182 -10.50 -59.68 34.48
CA LEU A 182 -10.36 -59.33 35.89
C LEU A 182 -11.63 -58.59 36.33
N SER A 183 -12.16 -58.97 37.51
CA SER A 183 -13.32 -58.32 38.12
C SER A 183 -13.05 -56.82 38.33
N GLY A 184 -14.07 -55.96 38.25
CA GLY A 184 -13.94 -54.50 38.42
C GLY A 184 -13.22 -54.07 39.70
N LYS A 185 -13.23 -54.92 40.74
CA LYS A 185 -12.45 -54.71 41.97
C LYS A 185 -10.94 -54.89 41.77
N GLN A 186 -10.52 -55.83 40.93
CA GLN A 186 -9.10 -56.09 40.66
C GLN A 186 -8.48 -55.03 39.75
N LEU A 187 -9.25 -54.49 38.79
CA LEU A 187 -8.81 -53.38 37.94
C LEU A 187 -8.41 -52.14 38.76
N PHE A 188 -9.15 -51.84 39.82
CA PHE A 188 -8.94 -50.68 40.69
C PHE A 188 -7.75 -50.84 41.65
N GLU A 189 -7.40 -52.07 42.05
CA GLU A 189 -6.29 -52.33 42.97
C GLU A 189 -4.92 -52.45 42.27
N THR A 190 -4.87 -52.83 40.99
CA THR A 190 -3.61 -52.98 40.23
C THR A 190 -3.17 -51.73 39.46
N ASP A 191 -4.08 -50.84 39.08
CA ASP A 191 -3.75 -49.68 38.26
C ASP A 191 -3.78 -48.39 39.08
N ARG A 192 -2.62 -48.04 39.68
CA ARG A 192 -2.42 -46.77 40.38
C ARG A 192 -2.31 -45.56 39.44
N ASN A 193 -2.35 -45.77 38.12
CA ASN A 193 -2.17 -44.72 37.12
C ASN A 193 -3.51 -44.11 36.63
N LEU A 194 -4.64 -44.68 37.05
CA LEU A 194 -5.98 -44.17 36.74
C LEU A 194 -6.34 -42.92 37.57
N ASP A 195 -5.70 -42.74 38.72
CA ASP A 195 -5.87 -41.59 39.62
C ASP A 195 -5.19 -40.32 39.06
N THR A 196 -4.17 -40.47 38.21
CA THR A 196 -3.37 -39.34 37.68
C THR A 196 -3.84 -38.83 36.32
N SER A 197 -4.60 -39.64 35.57
CA SER A 197 -5.05 -39.27 34.21
C SER A 197 -6.09 -38.15 34.19
N ASP A 198 -6.95 -38.02 35.21
CA ASP A 198 -7.90 -36.90 35.32
C ASP A 198 -7.23 -35.61 35.84
N MET A 199 -6.11 -35.73 36.56
CA MET A 199 -5.43 -34.56 37.13
C MET A 199 -4.59 -33.82 36.09
N GLN A 200 -4.10 -34.52 35.06
CA GLN A 200 -3.28 -33.93 34.00
C GLN A 200 -4.09 -33.04 33.04
N PHE A 201 -5.40 -33.28 32.90
CA PHE A 201 -6.28 -32.46 32.05
C PHE A 201 -6.77 -31.18 32.74
N LEU A 202 -6.59 -31.06 34.06
CA LEU A 202 -6.97 -29.89 34.86
C LEU A 202 -5.79 -28.97 35.20
N GLU A 203 -4.55 -29.46 35.09
CA GLU A 203 -3.33 -28.67 35.35
C GLU A 203 -2.81 -27.96 34.09
N GLU A 204 -3.09 -28.51 32.91
CA GLU A 204 -2.88 -27.82 31.63
C GLU A 204 -4.13 -26.98 31.34
N GLY A 205 -4.24 -25.86 32.06
CA GLY A 205 -5.22 -24.82 31.77
C GLY A 205 -5.04 -24.39 30.32
N ASP A 206 -5.91 -24.91 29.45
CA ASP A 206 -6.08 -24.52 28.06
C ASP A 206 -6.56 -23.07 28.04
N ASN A 207 -5.60 -22.17 28.26
CA ASN A 207 -5.73 -20.76 27.96
C ASN A 207 -5.62 -20.69 26.44
N VAL A 208 -6.73 -20.98 25.77
CA VAL A 208 -6.92 -20.64 24.38
C VAL A 208 -6.86 -19.11 24.34
N GLU A 209 -5.66 -18.58 24.12
CA GLU A 209 -5.44 -17.16 23.88
C GLU A 209 -6.20 -16.81 22.60
N VAL A 210 -7.39 -16.24 22.79
CA VAL A 210 -8.15 -15.63 21.72
C VAL A 210 -7.36 -14.40 21.32
N ASP A 211 -6.79 -14.40 20.11
CA ASP A 211 -6.07 -13.25 19.58
C ASP A 211 -7.09 -12.13 19.30
N GLU A 212 -7.21 -11.18 20.22
CA GLU A 212 -8.18 -10.07 20.14
C GLU A 212 -7.94 -9.19 18.90
N SER A 213 -6.76 -9.26 18.26
CA SER A 213 -6.52 -8.54 16.99
C SER A 213 -7.34 -9.11 15.82
N LEU A 214 -7.77 -10.38 15.88
CA LEU A 214 -8.64 -10.98 14.84
C LEU A 214 -10.07 -10.41 14.85
N PHE A 215 -10.45 -9.69 15.90
CA PHE A 215 -11.79 -9.11 16.05
C PHE A 215 -11.81 -7.58 15.93
N GLN A 216 -10.64 -6.92 15.83
CA GLN A 216 -10.56 -5.46 15.67
C GLN A 216 -10.98 -4.99 14.27
N ASP A 217 -10.73 -5.78 13.22
CA ASP A 217 -11.17 -5.45 11.84
C ASP A 217 -12.68 -5.61 11.62
N MET A 218 -13.42 -6.12 12.61
CA MET A 218 -14.88 -6.20 12.54
C MET A 218 -15.57 -4.91 12.99
N GLU A 219 -14.84 -3.99 13.66
CA GLU A 219 -15.34 -2.68 14.10
C GLU A 219 -15.28 -1.62 12.98
N ASP A 220 -14.47 -1.83 11.93
CA ASP A 220 -14.34 -0.95 10.74
C ASP A 220 -15.24 -1.39 9.57
N LEU A 221 -16.06 -2.42 9.76
CA LEU A 221 -17.23 -2.63 8.91
C LEU A 221 -18.24 -1.52 9.23
N ASP A 222 -18.12 -0.38 8.54
CA ASP A 222 -19.21 0.56 8.32
C ASP A 222 -20.35 -0.20 7.60
N ILE A 223 -21.06 -1.05 8.36
CA ILE A 223 -22.46 -1.36 8.06
C ILE A 223 -23.17 -0.04 8.29
N ASP A 224 -23.29 0.74 7.22
CA ASP A 224 -24.27 1.81 7.15
C ASP A 224 -25.61 1.19 7.57
N GLU A 225 -26.08 1.52 8.78
CA GLU A 225 -27.34 1.08 9.38
C GLU A 225 -28.59 1.63 8.63
N ASP A 226 -28.41 2.13 7.41
CA ASP A 226 -29.38 2.91 6.63
C ASP A 226 -29.80 2.23 5.30
N ASP A 227 -29.64 0.92 5.12
CA ASP A 227 -30.16 0.19 3.93
C ASP A 227 -31.28 -0.83 4.26
N ASP A 228 -32.06 -0.56 5.31
CA ASP A 228 -33.32 -1.25 5.62
C ASP A 228 -34.55 -0.57 4.94
N GLU A 229 -34.42 -0.11 3.69
CA GLU A 229 -35.56 0.35 2.86
C GLU A 229 -35.57 -0.31 1.47
N ASP A 230 -35.72 -1.63 1.41
CA ASP A 230 -36.33 -2.29 0.25
C ASP A 230 -37.23 -3.45 0.70
N GLU A 231 -38.33 -3.06 1.34
CA GLU A 231 -39.50 -3.90 1.58
C GLU A 231 -40.17 -4.19 0.22
N ASP A 232 -39.71 -5.21 -0.52
CA ASP A 232 -40.36 -5.67 -1.76
C ASP A 232 -41.73 -6.31 -1.41
N PRO A 233 -42.88 -5.65 -1.64
CA PRO A 233 -44.17 -6.08 -1.11
C PRO A 233 -44.88 -7.05 -2.06
N THR A 234 -44.15 -7.78 -2.91
CA THR A 234 -44.74 -8.56 -4.00
C THR A 234 -44.59 -10.07 -3.90
N PHE A 235 -44.11 -10.62 -2.77
CA PHE A 235 -44.21 -12.07 -2.55
C PHE A 235 -45.57 -12.44 -1.94
N ASN A 236 -46.56 -12.68 -2.80
CA ASN A 236 -47.83 -13.30 -2.41
C ASN A 236 -47.71 -14.83 -2.50
N PRO A 237 -47.71 -15.58 -1.37
CA PRO A 237 -47.54 -17.03 -1.40
C PRO A 237 -48.74 -17.80 -1.99
N ALA A 238 -49.81 -17.09 -2.40
CA ALA A 238 -51.01 -17.68 -2.97
C ALA A 238 -50.90 -17.99 -4.49
N ASP A 239 -49.85 -17.54 -5.18
CA ASP A 239 -49.67 -17.78 -6.62
C ASP A 239 -49.01 -19.14 -6.96
N LEU A 240 -48.74 -19.99 -5.96
CA LEU A 240 -48.12 -21.32 -6.17
C LEU A 240 -49.12 -22.46 -6.48
N ASP A 241 -50.43 -22.18 -6.56
CA ASP A 241 -51.46 -23.23 -6.69
C ASP A 241 -52.39 -23.09 -7.91
N SER A 242 -51.96 -22.40 -8.97
CA SER A 242 -52.74 -22.34 -10.21
C SER A 242 -51.89 -22.52 -11.47
N ASP A 243 -52.32 -23.54 -12.23
CA ASP A 243 -52.01 -23.84 -13.64
C ASP A 243 -50.66 -24.52 -13.92
N GLU A 244 -50.57 -25.66 -14.61
CA GLU A 244 -51.50 -26.37 -15.49
C GLU A 244 -50.99 -27.83 -15.60
N ASN A 245 -51.86 -28.84 -15.46
CA ASN A 245 -52.45 -29.64 -16.56
C ASN A 245 -51.53 -30.71 -17.16
#